data_AF-K1YLI2-F1
#
_entry.id   AF-K1YLI2-F1
#
_cell.length_a   1.000
_cell.length_b   1.000
_cell.length_c   1.000
_cell.angle_alpha   90.00
_cell.angle_beta   90.00
_cell.angle_gamma   90.00
#
_symmetry.space_group_name_H-M   'P 1'
#
loop_
_entity.id
_entity.type
_entity.pdbx_description
1 polymer ?
#
loop_
_entity_poly.entity_id
_entity_poly.type
_entity_poly.pdbx_seq_one_letter_code
_entity_poly.pdbx_strand_id
1 'polypeptide(L)'
;MGIKFISKSLVSALLFASLIYLNTVIFKNAFFGWFIFVIFVLWTSKSVHIFFVKYFNLSRALRIRILSVFLVVAVLGFVAGMMSWVYKITPTTLSFTFFIVGFISSYLKHCAGEDRGIIPEIIDDNKQVIEEVPSPKVALILYFVLIFAGFYFLSNSQTGESILTPWQTISVSYVYIFFAATLVLGLLIFSKLKSSTLIFLLVLHSLLLHAYLPLSHQFF
;
A
#
# COMPACT_ATOMS: atom_id res chain seq x y z
N MET A 1 19.81 18.11 13.48
CA MET A 1 18.40 17.86 13.90
C MET A 1 17.90 16.47 13.47
N GLY A 2 18.26 15.95 12.28
CA GLY A 2 17.78 14.65 11.76
C GLY A 2 18.07 13.40 12.62
N ILE A 3 19.22 13.31 13.29
CA ILE A 3 19.62 12.11 14.07
C ILE A 3 18.66 11.85 15.25
N LYS A 4 18.20 12.89 15.94
CA LYS A 4 17.27 12.75 17.08
C LYS A 4 15.84 12.41 16.67
N PHE A 5 15.43 12.77 15.44
CA PHE A 5 14.10 12.44 14.92
C PHE A 5 14.03 10.96 14.51
N ILE A 6 15.05 10.52 13.76
CA ILE A 6 15.17 9.13 13.31
C ILE A 6 15.23 8.21 14.53
N SER A 7 15.98 8.57 15.58
CA SER A 7 16.06 7.76 16.79
C SER A 7 14.71 7.62 17.52
N LYS A 8 13.94 8.71 17.69
CA LYS A 8 12.61 8.64 18.33
C LYS A 8 11.63 7.78 17.54
N SER A 9 11.60 7.96 16.22
CA SER A 9 10.72 7.21 15.32
C SER A 9 11.01 5.72 15.33
N LEU A 10 12.30 5.38 15.28
CA LEU A 10 12.79 4.00 15.32
C LEU A 10 12.46 3.34 16.66
N VAL A 11 12.65 4.07 17.78
CA VAL A 11 12.26 3.60 19.13
C VAL A 11 10.76 3.34 19.22
N SER A 12 9.90 4.24 18.72
CA SER A 12 8.45 4.01 18.74
C SER A 12 8.03 2.81 17.88
N ALA A 13 8.62 2.64 16.69
CA ALA A 13 8.33 1.49 15.83
C ALA A 13 8.78 0.17 16.49
N LEU A 14 9.95 0.15 17.12
CA LEU A 14 10.45 -1.00 17.90
C LEU A 14 9.55 -1.31 19.10
N LEU A 15 9.04 -0.29 19.79
CA LEU A 15 8.15 -0.47 20.93
C LEU A 15 6.85 -1.17 20.49
N PHE A 16 6.21 -0.70 19.42
CA PHE A 16 5.02 -1.37 18.89
C PHE A 16 5.30 -2.79 18.40
N ALA A 17 6.41 -3.00 17.70
CA ALA A 17 6.80 -4.34 17.24
C ALA A 17 7.04 -5.31 18.41
N SER A 18 7.69 -4.83 19.47
CA SER A 18 7.91 -5.57 20.71
C SER A 18 6.61 -5.89 21.42
N LEU A 19 5.68 -4.94 21.54
CA LEU A 19 4.37 -5.17 22.15
C LEU A 19 3.54 -6.20 21.39
N ILE A 20 3.55 -6.15 20.05
CA ILE A 20 2.91 -7.16 19.20
C ILE A 20 3.56 -8.54 19.42
N TYR A 21 4.89 -8.58 19.53
CA TYR A 21 5.62 -9.84 19.77
C TYR A 21 5.24 -10.45 21.12
N LEU A 22 5.29 -9.64 22.19
CA LEU A 22 4.94 -10.08 23.54
C LEU A 22 3.47 -10.51 23.62
N ASN A 23 2.56 -9.82 22.92
CA ASN A 23 1.16 -10.23 22.89
C ASN A 23 0.95 -11.56 22.16
N THR A 24 1.69 -11.81 21.08
CA THR A 24 1.54 -13.06 20.31
C THR A 24 2.22 -14.25 20.97
N VAL A 25 3.31 -14.05 21.71
CA VAL A 25 4.06 -15.14 22.37
C VAL A 25 3.61 -15.39 23.81
N ILE A 26 3.47 -14.33 24.62
CA ILE A 26 3.30 -14.43 26.08
C ILE A 26 1.85 -14.19 26.48
N PHE A 27 1.31 -12.99 26.22
CA PHE A 27 0.00 -12.61 26.76
C PHE A 27 -1.16 -13.34 26.09
N LYS A 28 -1.04 -13.62 24.78
CA LYS A 28 -2.03 -14.30 23.94
C LYS A 28 -3.45 -13.74 24.12
N ASN A 29 -3.56 -12.43 24.38
CA ASN A 29 -4.82 -11.77 24.66
C ASN A 29 -5.30 -11.01 23.41
N ALA A 30 -6.45 -11.42 22.89
CA ALA A 30 -7.04 -10.81 21.70
C ALA A 30 -7.39 -9.33 21.90
N PHE A 31 -7.96 -8.98 23.06
CA PHE A 31 -8.36 -7.61 23.36
C PHE A 31 -7.15 -6.67 23.41
N PHE A 32 -6.07 -7.10 24.07
CA PHE A 32 -4.83 -6.34 24.14
C PHE A 32 -4.18 -6.20 22.75
N GLY A 33 -4.24 -7.25 21.92
CA GLY A 33 -3.77 -7.19 20.54
C GLY A 33 -4.52 -6.17 19.68
N TRP A 34 -5.86 -6.17 19.74
CA TRP A 34 -6.68 -5.18 19.05
C TRP A 34 -6.41 -3.76 19.54
N PHE A 35 -6.23 -3.57 20.85
CA PHE A 35 -5.90 -2.28 21.43
C PHE A 35 -4.55 -1.75 20.90
N ILE A 36 -3.50 -2.57 20.90
CA ILE A 36 -2.19 -2.21 20.33
C ILE A 36 -2.34 -1.87 18.83
N PHE A 37 -3.09 -2.69 18.08
CA PHE A 37 -3.32 -2.46 16.64
C PHE A 37 -3.98 -1.11 16.37
N VAL A 38 -5.07 -0.79 17.07
CA VAL A 38 -5.79 0.49 16.88
C VAL A 38 -4.87 1.67 17.20
N ILE A 39 -4.14 1.61 18.32
CA ILE A 39 -3.20 2.69 18.68
C ILE A 39 -2.10 2.82 17.64
N PHE A 40 -1.54 1.70 17.16
CA PHE A 40 -0.53 1.71 16.11
C PHE A 40 -1.05 2.37 14.83
N VAL A 41 -2.24 2.01 14.36
CA VAL A 41 -2.86 2.58 13.16
C VAL A 41 -3.14 4.08 13.33
N LEU A 42 -3.61 4.51 14.50
CA LEU A 42 -3.83 5.93 14.79
C LEU A 42 -2.52 6.72 14.87
N TRP A 43 -1.45 6.10 15.35
CA TRP A 43 -0.12 6.71 15.40
C TRP A 43 0.50 6.85 14.01
N THR A 44 0.50 5.79 13.19
CA THR A 44 1.06 5.82 11.83
C THR A 44 0.23 6.64 10.86
N SER A 45 -1.11 6.64 10.98
CA SER A 45 -1.98 7.41 10.08
C SER A 45 -1.77 8.92 10.17
N LYS A 46 -1.34 9.45 11.33
CA LYS A 46 -0.95 10.87 11.46
C LYS A 46 0.23 11.21 10.54
N SER A 47 1.21 10.33 10.48
CA SER A 47 2.39 10.50 9.62
C SER A 47 2.02 10.51 8.15
N VAL A 48 1.18 9.55 7.74
CA VAL A 48 0.66 9.45 6.36
C VAL A 48 -0.23 10.64 6.00
N HIS A 49 -1.04 11.13 6.94
CA HIS A 49 -1.87 12.31 6.73
C HIS A 49 -1.05 13.56 6.41
N ILE A 50 0.05 13.76 7.14
CA ILE A 50 0.95 14.91 6.92
C ILE A 50 1.64 14.80 5.56
N PHE A 51 2.02 13.57 5.17
CA PHE A 51 2.51 13.30 3.82
C PHE A 51 1.48 13.66 2.74
N PHE A 52 0.20 13.27 2.93
CA PHE A 52 -0.88 13.62 2.00
C PHE A 52 -1.10 15.12 1.86
N VAL A 53 -1.16 15.83 2.98
CA VAL A 53 -1.40 17.28 2.98
C VAL A 53 -0.23 18.01 2.30
N LYS A 54 1.02 17.59 2.54
CA LYS A 54 2.18 18.31 2.01
C LYS A 54 2.47 18.01 0.54
N TYR A 55 2.52 16.73 0.17
CA TYR A 55 2.97 16.34 -1.18
C TYR A 55 1.83 16.35 -2.19
N PHE A 56 0.59 16.12 -1.76
CA PHE A 56 -0.58 16.12 -2.66
C PHE A 56 -1.46 17.36 -2.49
N ASN A 57 -1.05 18.32 -1.66
CA ASN A 57 -1.77 19.56 -1.38
C ASN A 57 -3.26 19.34 -1.02
N LEU A 58 -3.54 18.21 -0.35
CA LEU A 58 -4.90 17.82 0.01
C LEU A 58 -5.39 18.59 1.24
N SER A 59 -6.68 18.92 1.26
CA SER A 59 -7.28 19.61 2.40
C SER A 59 -7.19 18.77 3.68
N ARG A 60 -7.09 19.44 4.85
CA ARG A 60 -7.11 18.78 6.18
C ARG A 60 -8.50 18.29 6.58
N ALA A 61 -9.29 17.80 5.61
CA ALA A 61 -10.62 17.28 5.84
C ALA A 61 -10.58 15.91 6.51
N LEU A 62 -11.67 15.58 7.22
CA LEU A 62 -11.88 14.27 7.84
C LEU A 62 -11.75 13.13 6.82
N ARG A 63 -12.16 13.36 5.56
CA ARG A 63 -12.01 12.41 4.45
C ARG A 63 -10.55 11.98 4.21
N ILE A 64 -9.59 12.91 4.27
CA ILE A 64 -8.17 12.59 4.08
C ILE A 64 -7.61 11.86 5.29
N ARG A 65 -8.13 12.12 6.50
CA ARG A 65 -7.76 11.36 7.69
C ARG A 65 -8.24 9.91 7.62
N ILE A 66 -9.47 9.67 7.16
CA ILE A 66 -9.98 8.31 6.89
C ILE A 66 -9.13 7.63 5.82
N LEU A 67 -8.82 8.33 4.71
CA LEU A 67 -7.96 7.80 3.66
C LEU A 67 -6.56 7.41 4.19
N SER A 68 -6.01 8.18 5.13
CA SER A 68 -4.71 7.88 5.75
C SER A 68 -4.76 6.61 6.60
N VAL A 69 -5.84 6.43 7.38
CA VAL A 69 -6.08 5.19 8.14
C VAL A 69 -6.21 4.00 7.19
N PHE A 70 -7.02 4.14 6.15
CA PHE A 70 -7.19 3.10 5.13
C PHE A 70 -5.86 2.72 4.48
N LEU A 71 -5.05 3.70 4.08
CA LEU A 71 -3.75 3.44 3.45
C LEU A 71 -2.82 2.68 4.40
N VAL A 72 -2.76 3.06 5.68
CA VAL A 72 -1.95 2.33 6.68
C VAL A 72 -2.38 0.87 6.78
N VAL A 73 -3.69 0.60 6.86
CA VAL A 73 -4.22 -0.77 6.93
C VAL A 73 -3.91 -1.53 5.63
N ALA A 74 -4.07 -0.91 4.47
CA ALA A 74 -3.75 -1.49 3.18
C ALA A 74 -2.25 -1.84 3.06
N VAL A 75 -1.37 -0.94 3.49
CA VAL A 75 0.09 -1.17 3.50
C VAL A 75 0.48 -2.26 4.50
N LEU A 76 -0.14 -2.30 5.68
CA LEU A 76 0.03 -3.41 6.63
C LEU A 76 -0.36 -4.74 6.00
N GLY A 77 -1.53 -4.81 5.35
CA GLY A 77 -2.00 -6.00 4.65
C GLY A 77 -1.06 -6.42 3.51
N PHE A 78 -0.56 -5.46 2.74
CA PHE A 78 0.39 -5.70 1.66
C PHE A 78 1.73 -6.25 2.19
N VAL A 79 2.34 -5.62 3.19
CA VAL A 79 3.62 -6.08 3.77
C VAL A 79 3.43 -7.43 4.46
N ALA A 80 2.33 -7.63 5.19
CA ALA A 80 2.01 -8.93 5.80
C ALA A 80 1.83 -10.03 4.73
N GLY A 81 1.13 -9.72 3.63
CA GLY A 81 0.93 -10.62 2.50
C GLY A 81 2.24 -10.99 1.81
N MET A 82 3.13 -10.01 1.57
CA MET A 82 4.46 -10.28 1.04
C MET A 82 5.29 -11.15 1.98
N MET A 83 5.26 -10.86 3.29
CA MET A 83 5.96 -11.68 4.29
C MET A 83 5.42 -13.11 4.34
N SER A 84 4.10 -13.29 4.18
CA SER A 84 3.44 -14.60 4.07
C SER A 84 3.86 -15.39 2.83
N TRP A 85 4.24 -14.71 1.75
CA TRP A 85 4.68 -15.36 0.52
C TRP A 85 6.11 -15.87 0.63
N VAL A 86 7.00 -15.11 1.28
CA VAL A 86 8.41 -15.49 1.46
C VAL A 86 8.62 -16.39 2.69
N TYR A 87 7.83 -16.20 3.76
CA TYR A 87 7.96 -16.87 5.05
C TYR A 87 6.60 -17.25 5.64
N LYS A 88 6.58 -18.20 6.59
CA LYS A 88 5.36 -18.52 7.36
C LYS A 88 4.97 -17.35 8.27
N ILE A 89 3.66 -17.13 8.45
CA ILE A 89 3.15 -16.17 9.43
C ILE A 89 3.50 -16.69 10.83
N THR A 90 4.55 -16.12 11.40
CA THR A 90 5.06 -16.36 12.74
C THR A 90 4.99 -15.07 13.56
N PRO A 91 5.05 -15.15 14.90
CA PRO A 91 5.10 -13.97 15.76
C PRO A 91 6.19 -12.96 15.36
N THR A 92 7.36 -13.45 14.94
CA THR A 92 8.49 -12.62 14.49
C THR A 92 8.18 -11.89 13.19
N THR A 93 7.64 -12.58 12.17
CA THR A 93 7.27 -11.95 10.90
C THR A 93 6.16 -10.92 11.06
N LEU A 94 5.21 -11.17 11.98
CA LEU A 94 4.15 -10.21 12.28
C LEU A 94 4.73 -8.95 12.93
N SER A 95 5.54 -9.08 13.98
CA SER A 95 6.20 -7.93 14.62
C SER A 95 7.10 -7.16 13.66
N PHE A 96 7.80 -7.85 12.77
CA PHE A 96 8.63 -7.21 11.75
C PHE A 96 7.80 -6.43 10.72
N THR A 97 6.60 -6.92 10.37
CA THR A 97 5.66 -6.18 9.51
C THR A 97 5.26 -4.84 10.15
N PHE A 98 4.88 -4.85 11.43
CA PHE A 98 4.55 -3.62 12.16
C PHE A 98 5.76 -2.68 12.27
N PHE A 99 6.95 -3.22 12.50
CA PHE A 99 8.18 -2.43 12.51
C PHE A 99 8.42 -1.72 11.17
N ILE A 100 8.37 -2.45 10.05
CA ILE A 100 8.58 -1.88 8.71
C ILE A 100 7.57 -0.78 8.42
N VAL A 101 6.27 -1.05 8.63
CA VAL A 101 5.22 -0.07 8.30
C VAL A 101 5.30 1.15 9.22
N GLY A 102 5.61 0.94 10.51
CA GLY A 102 5.85 2.02 11.45
C GLY A 102 7.03 2.88 11.04
N PHE A 103 8.14 2.25 10.69
CA PHE A 103 9.36 2.92 10.25
C PHE A 103 9.16 3.72 8.96
N ILE A 104 8.55 3.11 7.93
CA ILE A 104 8.24 3.78 6.66
C ILE A 104 7.33 4.98 6.90
N SER A 105 6.27 4.81 7.70
CA SER A 105 5.34 5.90 8.00
C SER A 105 6.06 7.07 8.69
N SER A 106 6.89 6.80 9.70
CA SER A 106 7.66 7.86 10.36
C SER A 106 8.72 8.48 9.45
N TYR A 107 9.30 7.71 8.53
CA TYR A 107 10.22 8.24 7.53
C TYR A 107 9.50 9.20 6.56
N LEU A 108 8.30 8.85 6.10
CA LEU A 108 7.45 9.73 5.29
C LEU A 108 7.14 11.05 6.03
N LYS A 109 6.86 10.98 7.33
CA LYS A 109 6.71 12.16 8.19
C LYS A 109 7.97 13.03 8.21
N HIS A 110 9.15 12.42 8.30
CA HIS A 110 10.43 13.13 8.24
C HIS A 110 10.63 13.85 6.91
N CYS A 111 10.42 13.15 5.80
CA CYS A 111 10.49 13.71 4.45
C CYS A 111 9.44 14.83 4.28
N ALA A 112 8.29 14.71 4.94
CA ALA A 112 7.29 15.76 4.99
C ALA A 112 7.72 16.97 5.85
N GLY A 113 8.90 16.94 6.49
CA GLY A 113 9.58 18.13 7.00
C GLY A 113 8.83 18.89 8.09
N GLU A 114 8.20 18.15 9.02
CA GLU A 114 7.43 18.69 10.15
C GLU A 114 8.22 19.64 11.07
N ASP A 115 9.56 19.66 10.97
CA ASP A 115 10.45 20.56 11.72
C ASP A 115 10.65 21.94 11.08
N ARG A 116 10.13 22.19 9.87
CA ARG A 116 10.09 23.56 9.32
C ARG A 116 8.69 24.09 9.55
N GLY A 117 8.53 25.03 10.47
CA GLY A 117 7.28 25.71 10.87
C GLY A 117 6.51 26.44 9.76
N ILE A 118 6.64 25.98 8.52
CA ILE A 118 5.79 26.32 7.40
C ILE A 118 4.57 25.39 7.52
N ILE A 119 3.72 25.69 8.50
CA ILE A 119 2.28 25.63 8.27
C ILE A 119 2.08 26.76 7.28
N PRO A 120 1.87 26.51 5.98
CA PRO A 120 1.43 27.60 5.14
C PRO A 120 0.00 27.90 5.62
N GLU A 121 -0.14 29.01 6.33
CA GLU A 121 -1.35 29.81 6.30
C GLU A 121 -1.87 29.75 4.87
N ILE A 122 -3.10 29.23 4.72
CA ILE A 122 -3.98 29.48 3.58
C ILE A 122 -3.17 29.57 2.27
N ILE A 123 -2.72 28.43 1.74
CA ILE A 123 -2.24 28.42 0.35
C ILE A 123 -3.45 28.80 -0.50
N ASP A 124 -3.46 30.07 -0.85
CA ASP A 124 -4.18 30.72 -1.93
C ASP A 124 -4.53 29.71 -3.02
N ASP A 125 -5.83 29.59 -3.29
CA ASP A 125 -6.52 28.62 -4.14
C ASP A 125 -6.12 28.71 -5.63
N ASN A 126 -5.02 29.40 -5.94
CA ASN A 126 -4.69 29.90 -7.27
C ASN A 126 -3.28 29.59 -7.78
N LYS A 127 -2.46 28.82 -7.05
CA LYS A 127 -1.21 28.30 -7.64
C LYS A 127 -1.46 26.94 -8.29
N GLN A 128 -1.90 26.99 -9.55
CA GLN A 128 -1.80 25.86 -10.47
C GLN A 128 -0.33 25.46 -10.60
N VAL A 129 0.10 24.48 -9.81
CA VAL A 129 1.38 23.80 -10.01
C VAL A 129 1.25 23.06 -11.34
N ILE A 130 1.91 23.57 -12.37
CA ILE A 130 2.06 22.87 -13.64
C ILE A 130 3.03 21.71 -13.38
N GLU A 131 2.51 20.60 -12.86
CA GLU A 131 3.20 19.31 -12.92
C GLU A 131 3.18 18.85 -14.38
N GLU A 132 4.35 18.89 -15.03
CA GLU A 132 4.63 18.13 -16.24
C GLU A 132 4.80 16.65 -15.86
N VAL A 133 3.67 15.98 -15.60
CA VAL A 133 3.64 14.53 -15.52
C VAL A 133 3.94 13.97 -16.91
N PRO A 134 4.78 12.92 -17.06
CA PRO A 134 5.00 12.28 -18.35
C PRO A 134 3.67 11.96 -19.04
N SER A 135 3.61 12.20 -20.35
CA SER A 135 2.44 12.03 -21.20
C SER A 135 1.56 10.84 -20.74
N PRO A 136 0.35 11.09 -20.21
CA PRO A 136 -0.49 10.03 -19.66
C PRO A 136 -0.83 8.98 -20.72
N LYS A 137 -0.71 9.31 -22.02
CA LYS A 137 -0.96 8.40 -23.14
C LYS A 137 0.02 7.22 -23.14
N VAL A 138 1.32 7.46 -22.93
CA VAL A 138 2.33 6.39 -22.97
C VAL A 138 2.15 5.44 -21.79
N ALA A 139 1.96 6.00 -20.59
CA ALA A 139 1.67 5.23 -19.39
C ALA A 139 0.36 4.44 -19.52
N LEU A 140 -0.68 5.02 -20.14
CA LEU A 140 -1.95 4.35 -20.40
C LEU A 140 -1.79 3.18 -21.38
N ILE A 141 -1.05 3.37 -22.48
CA ILE A 141 -0.77 2.29 -23.44
C ILE A 141 0.00 1.16 -22.76
N LEU A 142 1.07 1.50 -22.04
CA LEU A 142 1.88 0.52 -21.30
C LEU A 142 1.02 -0.23 -20.26
N TYR A 143 0.14 0.48 -19.55
CA TYR A 143 -0.79 -0.13 -18.61
C TYR A 143 -1.69 -1.16 -19.30
N PHE A 144 -2.32 -0.81 -20.42
CA PHE A 144 -3.16 -1.76 -21.15
C PHE A 144 -2.36 -2.97 -21.64
N VAL A 145 -1.15 -2.77 -22.18
CA VAL A 145 -0.27 -3.89 -22.58
C VAL A 145 0.00 -4.83 -21.41
N LEU A 146 0.31 -4.30 -20.23
CA LEU A 146 0.55 -5.10 -19.02
C LEU A 146 -0.73 -5.82 -18.54
N ILE A 147 -1.88 -5.15 -18.58
CA ILE A 147 -3.17 -5.78 -18.21
C ILE A 147 -3.49 -6.95 -19.14
N PHE A 148 -3.39 -6.76 -20.46
CA PHE A 148 -3.65 -7.83 -21.43
C PHE A 148 -2.64 -8.98 -21.29
N ALA A 149 -1.36 -8.67 -21.06
CA ALA A 149 -0.36 -9.69 -20.75
C ALA A 149 -0.72 -10.46 -19.47
N GLY A 150 -1.18 -9.77 -18.42
CA GLY A 150 -1.64 -10.40 -17.18
C GLY A 150 -2.78 -11.39 -17.42
N PHE A 151 -3.81 -11.00 -18.17
CA PHE A 151 -4.92 -11.90 -18.54
C PHE A 151 -4.44 -13.08 -19.40
N TYR A 152 -3.54 -12.84 -20.35
CA TYR A 152 -2.95 -13.89 -21.18
C TYR A 152 -2.23 -14.95 -20.34
N PHE A 153 -1.38 -14.53 -19.41
CA PHE A 153 -0.67 -15.46 -18.52
C PHE A 153 -1.63 -16.23 -17.60
N LEU A 154 -2.65 -15.57 -17.05
CA LEU A 154 -3.68 -16.25 -16.25
C LEU A 154 -4.45 -17.29 -17.07
N SER A 155 -4.87 -16.95 -18.28
CA SER A 155 -5.63 -17.86 -19.15
C SER A 155 -4.80 -19.09 -19.57
N ASN A 156 -3.49 -18.93 -19.76
CA ASN A 156 -2.59 -20.03 -20.08
C ASN A 156 -2.18 -20.87 -18.85
N SER A 157 -2.54 -20.43 -17.64
CA SER A 157 -2.25 -21.15 -16.40
C SER A 157 -3.36 -22.13 -16.00
N GLN A 158 -4.33 -22.37 -16.89
CA GLN A 158 -5.38 -23.37 -16.71
C GLN A 158 -4.79 -24.76 -16.76
N THR A 159 -4.97 -25.52 -15.68
CA THR A 159 -4.69 -26.94 -15.64
C THR A 159 -6.02 -27.69 -15.52
N GLY A 160 -6.24 -28.72 -16.33
CA GLY A 160 -7.40 -29.61 -16.20
C GLY A 160 -7.32 -30.56 -15.00
N GLU A 161 -6.38 -30.33 -14.08
CA GLU A 161 -6.14 -31.13 -12.89
C GLU A 161 -6.66 -30.42 -11.64
N SER A 162 -7.05 -31.19 -10.62
CA SER A 162 -7.44 -30.66 -9.31
C SER A 162 -6.20 -30.11 -8.59
N ILE A 163 -6.03 -28.79 -8.70
CA ILE A 163 -4.94 -28.06 -8.05
C ILE A 163 -5.34 -27.59 -6.65
N LEU A 164 -4.42 -27.71 -5.70
CA LEU A 164 -4.64 -27.30 -4.31
C LEU A 164 -4.66 -25.78 -4.16
N THR A 165 -3.88 -25.05 -4.97
CA THR A 165 -3.88 -23.59 -4.98
C THR A 165 -3.67 -23.03 -6.39
N PRO A 166 -4.33 -21.92 -6.76
CA PRO A 166 -4.10 -21.22 -8.03
C PRO A 166 -2.62 -20.89 -8.30
N TRP A 167 -1.87 -20.59 -7.23
CA TRP A 167 -0.49 -20.13 -7.31
C TRP A 167 0.52 -21.20 -7.72
N GLN A 168 0.12 -22.47 -7.76
CA GLN A 168 0.98 -23.55 -8.25
C GLN A 168 1.11 -23.54 -9.77
N THR A 169 0.08 -23.08 -10.48
CA THR A 169 0.02 -23.13 -11.94
C THR A 169 0.26 -21.77 -12.58
N ILE A 170 -0.04 -20.69 -11.84
CA ILE A 170 0.20 -19.33 -12.30
C ILE A 170 1.71 -19.11 -12.46
N SER A 171 2.12 -18.77 -13.68
CA SER A 171 3.51 -18.43 -14.00
C SER A 171 4.03 -17.30 -13.11
N VAL A 172 5.27 -17.42 -12.64
CA VAL A 172 5.97 -16.34 -11.88
C VAL A 172 5.99 -15.03 -12.67
N SER A 173 6.00 -15.09 -14.00
CA SER A 173 5.90 -13.91 -14.87
C SER A 173 4.64 -13.08 -14.61
N TYR A 174 3.52 -13.70 -14.24
CA TYR A 174 2.30 -12.99 -13.88
C TYR A 174 2.51 -12.05 -12.69
N VAL A 175 3.26 -12.48 -11.67
CA VAL A 175 3.53 -11.67 -10.47
C VAL A 175 4.29 -10.40 -10.85
N TYR A 176 5.31 -10.50 -11.70
CA TYR A 176 6.07 -9.35 -12.17
C TYR A 176 5.24 -8.40 -13.03
N ILE A 177 4.39 -8.95 -13.90
CA ILE A 177 3.48 -8.16 -14.75
C ILE A 177 2.45 -7.43 -13.89
N PHE A 178 1.82 -8.12 -12.94
CA PHE A 178 0.85 -7.53 -12.02
C PHE A 178 1.47 -6.42 -11.18
N PHE A 179 2.69 -6.64 -10.67
CA PHE A 179 3.45 -5.63 -9.94
C PHE A 179 3.76 -4.40 -10.81
N ALA A 180 4.26 -4.60 -12.03
CA ALA A 180 4.53 -3.52 -12.97
C ALA A 180 3.25 -2.73 -13.31
N ALA A 181 2.14 -3.43 -13.57
CA ALA A 181 0.84 -2.80 -13.83
C ALA A 181 0.37 -1.96 -12.63
N THR A 182 0.60 -2.44 -11.40
CA THR A 182 0.28 -1.72 -10.16
C THR A 182 1.09 -0.43 -10.04
N LEU A 183 2.39 -0.46 -10.36
CA LEU A 183 3.23 0.73 -10.35
C LEU A 183 2.78 1.75 -11.41
N VAL A 184 2.50 1.31 -12.64
CA VAL A 184 2.02 2.20 -13.71
C VAL A 184 0.67 2.81 -13.34
N LEU A 185 -0.24 2.02 -12.78
CA LEU A 185 -1.52 2.53 -12.28
C LEU A 185 -1.33 3.56 -11.16
N GLY A 186 -0.41 3.29 -10.23
CA GLY A 186 -0.02 4.24 -9.19
C GLY A 186 0.43 5.59 -9.76
N LEU A 187 1.25 5.58 -10.81
CA LEU A 187 1.66 6.81 -11.52
C LEU A 187 0.48 7.48 -12.23
N LEU A 188 -0.39 6.71 -12.88
CA LEU A 188 -1.58 7.24 -13.57
C LEU A 188 -2.56 7.91 -12.62
N ILE A 189 -2.69 7.45 -11.37
CA ILE A 189 -3.54 8.08 -10.34
C ILE A 189 -3.13 9.53 -10.08
N PHE A 190 -1.84 9.85 -10.19
CA PHE A 190 -1.32 11.21 -10.01
C PHE A 190 -1.28 12.03 -11.31
N SER A 191 -1.76 11.48 -12.42
CA SER A 191 -1.81 12.18 -13.70
C SER A 191 -3.10 13.00 -13.87
N LYS A 192 -3.14 13.90 -14.86
CA LYS A 192 -4.30 14.75 -15.19
C LYS A 192 -5.47 14.01 -15.87
N LEU A 193 -5.62 12.70 -15.59
CA LEU A 193 -6.74 11.91 -16.12
C LEU A 193 -8.05 12.26 -15.40
N LYS A 194 -9.17 12.13 -16.13
CA LYS A 194 -10.50 12.30 -15.54
C LYS A 194 -10.73 11.22 -14.48
N SER A 195 -11.39 11.58 -13.38
CA SER A 195 -11.69 10.63 -12.28
C SER A 195 -12.45 9.41 -12.76
N SER A 196 -13.33 9.54 -13.76
CA SER A 196 -14.04 8.40 -14.37
C SER A 196 -13.08 7.41 -15.05
N THR A 197 -12.04 7.91 -15.72
CA THR A 197 -10.99 7.07 -16.31
C THR A 197 -10.20 6.36 -15.23
N LEU A 198 -9.79 7.05 -14.16
CA LEU A 198 -9.06 6.43 -13.05
C LEU A 198 -9.88 5.33 -12.36
N ILE A 199 -11.18 5.56 -12.14
CA ILE A 199 -12.08 4.55 -11.59
C ILE A 199 -12.17 3.34 -12.51
N PHE A 200 -12.32 3.55 -13.83
CA PHE A 200 -12.33 2.44 -14.80
C PHE A 200 -11.03 1.62 -14.74
N LEU A 201 -9.87 2.28 -14.69
CA LEU A 201 -8.58 1.59 -14.60
C LEU A 201 -8.46 0.81 -13.29
N LEU A 202 -8.88 1.37 -12.16
CA LEU A 202 -8.90 0.68 -10.86
C LEU A 202 -9.84 -0.54 -10.87
N VAL A 203 -11.02 -0.42 -11.47
CA VAL A 203 -11.95 -1.55 -11.64
C VAL A 203 -11.32 -2.65 -12.49
N LEU A 204 -10.68 -2.28 -13.60
CA LEU A 204 -9.99 -3.24 -14.46
C LEU A 204 -8.82 -3.93 -13.76
N HIS A 205 -8.05 -3.18 -12.95
CA HIS A 205 -6.94 -3.74 -12.15
C HIS A 205 -7.44 -4.69 -11.07
N SER A 206 -8.54 -4.31 -10.40
CA SER A 206 -9.24 -5.18 -9.46
C SER A 206 -9.75 -6.44 -10.15
N LEU A 207 -10.28 -6.33 -11.36
CA LEU A 207 -10.73 -7.47 -12.14
C LEU A 207 -9.56 -8.41 -12.42
N LEU A 208 -8.40 -7.90 -12.86
CA LEU A 208 -7.20 -8.71 -13.04
C LEU A 208 -6.76 -9.40 -11.74
N LEU A 209 -6.77 -8.66 -10.62
CA LEU A 209 -6.43 -9.19 -9.30
C LEU A 209 -7.37 -10.30 -8.84
N HIS A 210 -8.65 -10.30 -9.23
CA HIS A 210 -9.62 -11.32 -8.83
C HIS A 210 -9.77 -12.42 -9.88
N ALA A 211 -9.41 -12.16 -11.13
CA ALA A 211 -9.56 -13.10 -12.25
C ALA A 211 -8.66 -14.33 -12.11
N TYR A 212 -7.62 -14.28 -11.26
CA TYR A 212 -6.81 -15.47 -10.97
C TYR A 212 -7.62 -16.65 -10.44
N LEU A 213 -8.74 -16.42 -9.73
CA LEU A 213 -9.61 -17.50 -9.25
C LEU A 213 -10.39 -18.17 -10.40
N PRO A 214 -11.27 -17.46 -11.14
CA PRO A 214 -12.05 -18.07 -12.23
C PRO A 214 -11.22 -18.49 -13.43
N LEU A 215 -10.06 -17.88 -13.68
CA LEU A 215 -9.23 -18.24 -14.84
C LEU A 215 -8.22 -19.35 -14.56
N SER A 216 -7.88 -19.65 -13.30
CA SER A 216 -7.00 -20.79 -12.98
C SER A 216 -7.76 -22.07 -12.71
N HIS A 217 -9.04 -21.97 -12.33
CA HIS A 217 -9.89 -23.12 -12.02
C HIS A 217 -10.92 -23.30 -13.13
N GLN A 218 -10.99 -24.50 -13.70
CA GLN A 218 -12.21 -24.90 -14.41
C GLN A 218 -13.31 -25.07 -13.36
N PHE A 219 -14.14 -24.04 -13.20
CA PHE A 219 -15.46 -24.25 -12.64
C PHE A 219 -16.27 -24.95 -13.76
N PHE A 220 -16.57 -26.23 -13.54
CA PHE A 220 -17.23 -27.20 -14.44
C PHE A 220 -16.29 -28.07 -15.27
#